data_AF-A0A9J6GAI1-F1
#
_entry.id   AF-A0A9J6GAI1-F1
#
_cell.length_a   1.000
_cell.length_b   1.000
_cell.length_c   1.000
_cell.angle_alpha   90.00
_cell.angle_beta   90.00
_cell.angle_gamma   90.00
#
_symmetry.space_group_name_H-M   'P 1'
#
loop_
_entity.id
_entity.type
_entity.pdbx_description
1 polymer ?
#
loop_
_entity_poly.entity_id
_entity_poly.type
_entity_poly.pdbx_seq_one_letter_code
_entity_poly.pdbx_strand_id
1 'polypeptide(L)'
;MCRLLALAMLVDPRNKDRCYTGEAEKRWARTLLTKAVEESASVDEPSDEAAGTSRGLGESSGDTLWDVFSTLSADTLQKPGHEYATECTEYLKTPLIARTEDPLAWWRCRGKHLYPSLVSVARRYLSIPATQTRSERLFSSTGSIVSCKRELLLPDHVQQLVFLHENRH
;
A
#
# COMPACT_ATOMS: atom_id res chain seq x y z
N MET A 1 -12.19 13.51 -10.31
CA MET A 1 -10.92 12.75 -10.14
C MET A 1 -11.26 11.36 -9.61
N CYS A 2 -10.70 10.29 -10.17
CA CYS A 2 -10.96 8.91 -9.70
C CYS A 2 -10.41 8.71 -8.27
N ARG A 3 -11.14 7.96 -7.42
CA ARG A 3 -10.78 7.67 -6.01
C ARG A 3 -9.33 7.19 -5.85
N LEU A 4 -8.89 6.29 -6.74
CA LEU A 4 -7.53 5.72 -6.72
C LEU A 4 -6.45 6.78 -6.97
N LEU A 5 -6.64 7.64 -7.97
CA LEU A 5 -5.70 8.71 -8.29
C LEU A 5 -5.65 9.76 -7.18
N ALA A 6 -6.80 10.08 -6.60
CA ALA A 6 -6.90 11.03 -5.49
C ALA A 6 -6.08 10.55 -4.27
N LEU A 7 -6.21 9.27 -3.90
CA LEU A 7 -5.44 8.67 -2.81
C LEU A 7 -3.96 8.56 -3.14
N ALA A 8 -3.60 8.13 -4.35
CA ALA A 8 -2.20 8.04 -4.77
C ALA A 8 -1.49 9.41 -4.71
N MET A 9 -2.15 10.48 -5.15
CA MET A 9 -1.59 11.84 -5.14
C MET A 9 -1.43 12.40 -3.73
N LEU A 10 -2.36 12.08 -2.84
CA LEU A 10 -2.34 12.56 -1.45
C LEU A 10 -1.27 11.84 -0.63
N VAL A 11 -1.11 10.53 -0.87
CA VAL A 11 -0.10 9.69 -0.21
C VAL A 11 1.28 9.82 -0.87
N ASP A 12 1.40 10.48 -2.02
CA ASP A 12 2.70 10.83 -2.58
C ASP A 12 3.30 12.05 -1.83
N PRO A 13 4.43 11.86 -1.10
CA PRO A 13 5.07 12.95 -0.37
C PRO A 13 5.66 14.06 -1.26
N ARG A 14 5.67 13.89 -2.59
CA ARG A 14 6.02 14.93 -3.56
C ARG A 14 4.87 15.87 -3.90
N ASN A 15 3.61 15.45 -3.75
CA ASN A 15 2.42 16.18 -4.23
C ASN A 15 1.45 16.57 -3.10
N LYS A 16 1.11 15.67 -2.17
CA LYS A 16 0.22 15.92 -1.01
C LYS A 16 -1.02 16.76 -1.38
N ASP A 17 -1.30 17.83 -0.62
CA ASP A 17 -2.44 18.74 -0.81
C ASP A 17 -2.30 19.71 -2.01
N ARG A 18 -1.16 19.75 -2.71
CA ARG A 18 -0.94 20.72 -3.81
C ARG A 18 -1.78 20.43 -5.04
N CYS A 19 -2.25 19.20 -5.19
CA CYS A 19 -3.07 18.79 -6.34
C CYS A 19 -4.53 19.23 -6.22
N TYR A 20 -4.95 19.66 -5.02
CA TYR A 20 -6.32 20.10 -4.75
C TYR A 20 -6.33 21.61 -4.63
N THR A 21 -7.04 22.28 -5.54
CA THR A 21 -7.18 23.74 -5.51
C THR A 21 -8.37 24.16 -4.66
N GLY A 22 -9.45 23.36 -4.64
CA GLY A 22 -10.64 23.61 -3.84
C GLY A 22 -10.50 23.20 -2.37
N GLU A 23 -11.03 24.00 -1.45
CA GLU A 23 -11.03 23.65 -0.02
C GLU A 23 -11.95 22.45 0.29
N ALA A 24 -13.10 22.37 -0.40
CA ALA A 24 -13.94 21.18 -0.39
C ALA A 24 -13.19 19.95 -0.92
N GLU A 25 -12.35 20.14 -1.95
CA GLU A 25 -11.52 19.08 -2.53
C GLU A 25 -10.38 18.62 -1.59
N LYS A 26 -9.91 19.50 -0.70
CA LYS A 26 -8.98 19.10 0.35
C LYS A 26 -9.70 18.34 1.46
N ARG A 27 -10.89 18.79 1.87
CA ARG A 27 -11.68 18.13 2.93
C ARG A 27 -12.15 16.74 2.52
N TRP A 28 -12.67 16.56 1.30
CA TRP A 28 -13.05 15.22 0.85
C TRP A 28 -11.81 14.30 0.72
N ALA A 29 -10.66 14.80 0.25
CA ALA A 29 -9.46 13.99 0.09
C ALA A 29 -8.90 13.53 1.45
N ARG A 30 -8.91 14.42 2.46
CA ARG A 30 -8.52 14.09 3.83
C ARG A 30 -9.44 13.05 4.46
N THR A 31 -10.75 13.24 4.36
CA THR A 31 -11.73 12.27 4.87
C THR A 31 -11.64 10.93 4.14
N LEU A 32 -11.35 10.95 2.83
CA LEU A 32 -11.10 9.76 2.03
C LEU A 32 -9.84 9.01 2.48
N LEU A 33 -8.76 9.72 2.83
CA LEU A 33 -7.53 9.12 3.34
C LEU A 33 -7.75 8.44 4.70
N THR A 34 -8.41 9.12 5.63
CA THR A 34 -8.71 8.56 6.95
C THR A 34 -9.54 7.29 6.83
N LYS A 35 -10.58 7.30 5.98
CA LYS A 35 -11.37 6.10 5.68
C LYS A 35 -10.54 4.98 5.06
N ALA A 36 -9.62 5.31 4.15
CA ALA A 36 -8.75 4.31 3.52
C ALA A 36 -7.77 3.67 4.52
N VAL A 37 -7.31 4.43 5.52
CA VAL A 37 -6.49 3.91 6.63
C VAL A 37 -7.32 2.98 7.52
N GLU A 38 -8.53 3.39 7.89
CA GLU A 38 -9.47 2.56 8.65
C GLU A 38 -9.80 1.24 7.92
N GLU A 39 -10.11 1.31 6.62
CA GLU A 39 -10.35 0.13 5.77
C GLU A 39 -9.13 -0.80 5.73
N SER A 40 -7.91 -0.26 5.75
CA SER A 40 -6.70 -1.10 5.78
C SER A 40 -6.42 -1.71 7.15
N ALA A 41 -6.79 -1.04 8.23
CA ALA A 41 -6.62 -1.54 9.59
C ALA A 41 -7.55 -2.72 9.91
N SER A 42 -8.73 -2.80 9.28
CA SER A 42 -9.65 -3.93 9.47
C SER A 42 -9.23 -5.22 8.75
N VAL A 43 -8.16 -5.21 7.96
CA VAL A 43 -7.74 -6.35 7.10
C VAL A 43 -6.46 -7.04 7.60
N ASP A 44 -5.77 -6.47 8.58
CA ASP A 44 -4.57 -7.08 9.19
C ASP A 44 -4.96 -8.18 10.21
N GLU A 45 -5.44 -9.32 9.72
CA GLU A 45 -5.21 -10.60 10.40
C GLU A 45 -3.81 -11.12 9.97
N PRO A 46 -2.89 -11.39 10.91
CA PRO A 46 -1.51 -11.73 10.58
C PRO A 46 -1.40 -13.17 10.09
N SER A 47 -1.24 -13.37 8.79
CA SER A 47 -0.67 -14.61 8.23
C SER A 47 0.82 -14.40 7.96
N ASP A 48 1.63 -14.52 9.02
CA ASP A 48 3.07 -14.74 8.91
C ASP A 48 3.34 -16.22 9.17
N GLU A 49 3.67 -16.97 8.10
CA GLU A 49 4.27 -18.30 8.21
C GLU A 49 5.73 -18.24 7.77
N ALA A 50 6.56 -18.84 8.64
CA ALA A 50 7.92 -19.34 8.46
C ALA A 50 9.12 -18.43 8.78
N ALA A 51 9.50 -18.42 10.07
CA ALA A 51 10.89 -18.57 10.47
C ALA A 51 10.99 -19.62 11.60
N GLY A 52 11.53 -20.80 11.27
CA GLY A 52 11.77 -21.85 12.24
C GLY A 52 12.89 -21.50 13.22
N THR A 53 12.69 -21.82 14.50
CA THR A 53 13.75 -22.24 15.43
C THR A 53 13.13 -22.95 16.61
N SER A 54 13.53 -24.21 16.78
CA SER A 54 13.27 -25.04 17.94
C SER A 54 13.91 -24.45 19.21
N ARG A 55 13.20 -24.49 20.36
CA ARG A 55 13.72 -25.02 21.63
C ARG A 55 12.72 -24.89 22.80
N GLY A 56 12.38 -26.05 23.36
CA GLY A 56 12.47 -26.32 24.81
C GLY A 56 11.37 -25.80 25.73
N LEU A 57 10.63 -26.74 26.33
CA LEU A 57 9.96 -26.53 27.61
C LEU A 57 10.99 -26.13 28.68
N GLY A 58 10.62 -25.16 29.50
CA GLY A 58 11.28 -24.83 30.76
C GLY A 58 10.34 -24.02 31.63
N GLU A 59 9.75 -24.67 32.63
CA GLU A 59 9.02 -24.03 33.73
C GLU A 59 9.95 -23.08 34.49
N SER A 60 9.52 -21.84 34.69
CA SER A 60 10.07 -20.97 35.73
C SER A 60 9.08 -19.86 36.07
N SER A 61 8.79 -19.79 37.36
CA SER A 61 8.01 -18.79 38.06
C SER A 61 8.34 -17.34 37.67
N GLY A 62 7.28 -16.54 37.60
CA GLY A 62 7.32 -15.08 37.58
C GLY A 62 6.34 -14.55 36.55
N ASP A 63 5.14 -14.17 36.98
CA ASP A 63 4.29 -13.25 36.21
C ASP A 63 5.13 -12.00 35.92
N THR A 64 5.67 -11.93 34.70
CA THR A 64 6.55 -10.83 34.34
C THR A 64 5.71 -9.58 34.31
N LEU A 65 6.12 -8.52 35.00
CA LEU A 65 5.54 -7.19 34.83
C LEU A 65 5.45 -6.77 33.36
N TRP A 66 6.32 -7.33 32.51
CA TRP A 66 6.29 -7.18 31.06
C TRP A 66 5.10 -7.85 30.37
N ASP A 67 4.55 -8.95 30.90
CA ASP A 67 3.34 -9.60 30.38
C ASP A 67 2.08 -8.82 30.77
N VAL A 68 2.07 -8.22 31.97
CA VAL A 68 1.02 -7.29 32.37
C VAL A 68 1.13 -5.98 31.59
N PHE A 69 2.35 -5.49 31.36
CA PHE A 69 2.58 -4.30 30.55
C PHE A 69 2.23 -4.53 29.08
N SER A 70 2.51 -5.72 28.53
CA SER A 70 2.15 -6.07 27.16
C SER A 70 0.66 -6.28 26.99
N THR A 71 -0.04 -6.85 27.99
CA THR A 71 -1.51 -6.95 27.98
C THR A 71 -2.18 -5.58 28.13
N LEU A 72 -1.67 -4.68 28.99
CA LEU A 72 -2.15 -3.29 29.08
C LEU A 72 -1.82 -2.48 27.81
N SER A 73 -0.69 -2.74 27.17
CA SER A 73 -0.32 -2.12 25.88
C SER A 73 -1.12 -2.71 24.71
N ALA A 74 -1.50 -3.98 24.78
CA ALA A 74 -2.32 -4.65 23.79
C ALA A 74 -3.78 -4.17 23.85
N ASP A 75 -4.30 -3.85 25.04
CA ASP A 75 -5.60 -3.17 25.18
C ASP A 75 -5.60 -1.74 24.61
N THR A 76 -4.42 -1.16 24.36
CA THR A 76 -4.25 0.13 23.66
C THR A 76 -4.16 -0.03 22.13
N LEU A 77 -4.31 -1.24 21.57
CA LEU A 77 -4.30 -1.47 20.11
C LEU A 77 -5.66 -1.33 19.43
N GLN A 78 -6.72 -0.98 20.14
CA GLN A 78 -7.81 -0.26 19.49
C GLN A 78 -7.38 1.20 19.32
N LYS A 79 -6.57 1.46 18.28
CA LYS A 79 -6.32 2.84 17.84
C LYS A 79 -7.68 3.48 17.55
N PRO A 80 -8.15 4.42 18.37
CA PRO A 80 -9.41 5.09 18.10
C PRO A 80 -9.25 5.81 16.75
N GLY A 81 -10.29 5.85 15.92
CA GLY A 81 -10.24 6.49 14.58
C GLY A 81 -9.69 7.93 14.60
N HIS A 82 -9.73 8.59 15.76
CA HIS A 82 -9.11 9.89 16.01
C HIS A 82 -7.58 9.90 15.83
N GLU A 83 -6.87 8.83 16.17
CA GLU A 83 -5.41 8.74 16.09
C GLU A 83 -4.93 8.67 14.62
N TYR A 84 -5.68 7.99 13.76
CA TYR A 84 -5.41 7.96 12.31
C TYR A 84 -5.63 9.33 11.66
N ALA A 85 -6.66 10.06 12.08
CA ALA A 85 -6.92 11.41 11.60
C ALA A 85 -5.77 12.36 11.96
N THR A 86 -5.26 12.29 13.21
CA THR A 86 -4.11 13.09 13.63
C THR A 86 -2.86 12.74 12.83
N GLU A 87 -2.54 11.45 12.66
CA GLU A 87 -1.40 10.97 11.87
C GLU A 87 -1.46 11.47 10.41
N CYS A 88 -2.64 11.37 9.77
CA CYS A 88 -2.87 11.90 8.43
C CYS A 88 -2.61 13.41 8.35
N THR A 89 -3.09 14.18 9.34
CA THR A 89 -2.91 15.64 9.34
C THR A 89 -1.46 16.05 9.55
N GLU A 90 -0.71 15.32 10.36
CA GLU A 90 0.72 15.56 10.58
C GLU A 90 1.53 15.25 9.32
N TYR A 91 1.25 14.12 8.67
CA TYR A 91 1.87 13.78 7.40
C TYR A 91 1.64 14.88 6.34
N LEU A 92 0.42 15.41 6.22
CA LEU A 92 0.12 16.47 5.25
C LEU A 92 0.86 17.79 5.54
N LYS A 93 1.21 18.06 6.80
CA LYS A 93 1.99 19.23 7.22
C LYS A 93 3.49 19.08 6.98
N THR A 94 4.01 17.86 6.86
CA THR A 94 5.45 17.67 6.64
C THR A 94 5.93 18.30 5.33
N PRO A 95 7.19 18.74 5.25
CA PRO A 95 7.74 19.29 4.01
C PRO A 95 7.68 18.26 2.86
N LEU A 96 7.61 18.78 1.65
CA LEU A 96 7.64 17.98 0.43
C LEU A 96 9.07 17.52 0.17
N ILE A 97 9.18 16.32 -0.39
CA ILE A 97 10.47 15.79 -0.85
C ILE A 97 10.81 16.35 -2.22
N ALA A 98 12.09 16.39 -2.58
CA ALA A 98 12.51 16.68 -3.95
C ALA A 98 11.84 15.72 -4.96
N ARG A 99 11.47 16.25 -6.13
CA ARG A 99 10.80 15.47 -7.20
C ARG A 99 11.69 14.36 -7.78
N THR A 100 13.00 14.44 -7.53
CA THR A 100 14.01 13.46 -7.96
C THR A 100 14.10 12.24 -7.05
N GLU A 101 13.60 12.31 -5.80
CA GLU A 101 13.72 11.21 -4.83
C GLU A 101 12.54 10.24 -4.93
N ASP A 102 12.79 8.93 -4.82
CA ASP A 102 11.76 7.90 -4.90
C ASP A 102 10.79 7.94 -3.69
N PRO A 103 9.46 8.10 -3.91
CA PRO A 103 8.47 8.12 -2.84
C PRO A 103 8.42 6.80 -2.08
N LEU A 104 8.63 5.66 -2.76
CA LEU A 104 8.62 4.35 -2.12
C LEU A 104 9.81 4.18 -1.18
N ALA A 105 11.00 4.65 -1.58
CA ALA A 105 12.16 4.70 -0.70
C ALA A 105 11.90 5.57 0.54
N TRP A 106 11.26 6.73 0.39
CA TRP A 106 10.91 7.58 1.54
C TRP A 106 9.94 6.89 2.49
N TRP A 107 8.90 6.22 1.98
CA TRP A 107 7.95 5.46 2.79
C TRP A 107 8.62 4.29 3.52
N ARG A 108 9.64 3.65 2.92
CA ARG A 108 10.41 2.57 3.57
C ARG A 108 11.32 3.09 4.68
N CYS A 109 12.01 4.20 4.47
CA CYS A 109 13.01 4.70 5.41
C CYS A 109 12.40 5.59 6.50
N ARG A 110 11.66 6.63 6.10
CA ARG A 110 11.16 7.67 7.00
C ARG A 110 9.70 7.47 7.35
N GLY A 111 8.87 7.10 6.37
CA GLY A 111 7.44 6.87 6.56
C GLY A 111 7.15 5.74 7.54
N LYS A 112 7.91 4.63 7.51
CA LYS A 112 7.72 3.47 8.39
C LYS A 112 7.75 3.82 9.88
N HIS A 113 8.63 4.73 10.28
CA HIS A 113 8.82 5.10 11.67
C HIS A 113 7.90 6.25 12.12
N LEU A 114 7.56 7.17 11.22
CA LEU A 114 6.77 8.35 11.56
C LEU A 114 5.27 8.12 11.38
N TYR A 115 4.88 7.30 10.40
CA TYR A 115 3.51 7.15 9.94
C TYR A 115 3.18 5.67 9.65
N PRO A 116 3.17 4.80 10.68
CA PRO A 116 3.00 3.37 10.50
C PRO A 116 1.66 3.01 9.84
N SER A 117 0.59 3.76 10.11
CA SER A 117 -0.75 3.47 9.59
C SER A 117 -0.89 3.93 8.13
N LEU A 118 -0.18 4.97 7.71
CA LEU A 118 -0.16 5.39 6.30
C LEU A 118 0.74 4.51 5.42
N VAL A 119 1.70 3.78 5.97
CA VAL A 119 2.66 3.00 5.16
C VAL A 119 1.96 1.87 4.39
N SER A 120 1.00 1.19 5.01
CA SER A 120 0.21 0.14 4.36
C SER A 120 -0.59 0.71 3.18
N VAL A 121 -1.26 1.84 3.41
CA VAL A 121 -2.00 2.62 2.40
C VAL A 121 -1.06 3.08 1.29
N ALA A 122 0.09 3.67 1.64
CA ALA A 122 1.08 4.16 0.69
C ALA A 122 1.61 3.07 -0.23
N ARG A 123 1.96 1.92 0.32
CA ARG A 123 2.39 0.76 -0.48
C ARG A 123 1.30 0.32 -1.44
N ARG A 124 0.04 0.29 -1.01
CA ARG A 124 -1.08 -0.14 -1.85
C ARG A 124 -1.35 0.81 -3.00
N TYR A 125 -1.37 2.12 -2.75
CA TYR A 125 -1.74 3.09 -3.78
C TYR A 125 -0.56 3.53 -4.67
N LEU A 126 0.67 3.57 -4.16
CA LEU A 126 1.86 3.91 -4.96
C LEU A 126 2.36 2.72 -5.80
N SER A 127 1.98 1.49 -5.46
CA SER A 127 2.27 0.32 -6.31
C SER A 127 1.34 0.19 -7.51
N ILE A 128 0.23 0.95 -7.55
CA ILE A 128 -0.66 0.97 -8.70
C ILE A 128 0.09 1.68 -9.84
N PRO A 129 0.41 0.99 -10.95
CA PRO A 129 1.02 1.65 -12.09
C PRO A 129 0.07 2.74 -12.58
N ALA A 130 0.58 3.96 -12.76
CA ALA A 130 -0.21 5.12 -13.18
C ALA A 130 -0.84 4.98 -14.58
N THR A 131 -0.57 3.89 -15.30
CA THR A 131 -0.88 3.71 -16.72
C THR A 131 -1.71 2.46 -16.98
N GLN A 132 -2.93 2.66 -17.50
CA GLN A 132 -3.67 1.65 -18.28
C GLN A 132 -2.88 1.18 -19.53
N THR A 133 -1.81 1.89 -19.87
CA THR A 133 -0.94 1.62 -21.02
C THR A 133 -0.19 0.28 -20.91
N ARG A 134 -0.06 -0.34 -19.72
CA ARG A 134 0.48 -1.71 -19.63
C ARG A 134 -0.46 -2.71 -20.27
N SER A 135 -1.75 -2.66 -19.97
CA SER A 135 -2.73 -3.54 -20.63
C SER A 135 -2.86 -3.24 -22.12
N GLU A 136 -2.74 -1.98 -22.55
CA GLU A 136 -2.76 -1.63 -23.99
C GLU A 136 -1.49 -2.07 -24.71
N ARG A 137 -0.31 -1.93 -24.10
CA ARG A 137 0.96 -2.42 -24.68
C ARG A 137 1.00 -3.95 -24.70
N LEU A 138 0.47 -4.60 -23.66
CA LEU A 138 0.22 -6.04 -23.64
C LEU A 138 -0.72 -6.44 -24.78
N PHE A 139 -1.87 -5.77 -24.94
CA PHE A 139 -2.82 -6.06 -26.01
C PHE A 139 -2.26 -5.75 -27.40
N SER A 140 -1.41 -4.74 -27.53
CA SER A 140 -0.77 -4.37 -28.80
C SER A 140 0.32 -5.38 -29.18
N SER A 141 1.17 -5.78 -28.22
CA SER A 141 2.19 -6.82 -28.41
C SER A 141 1.54 -8.18 -28.68
N THR A 142 0.54 -8.55 -27.88
CA THR A 142 -0.28 -9.76 -28.07
C THR A 142 -1.00 -9.72 -29.40
N GLY A 143 -1.54 -8.57 -29.81
CA GLY A 143 -2.18 -8.37 -31.10
C GLY A 143 -1.23 -8.67 -32.26
N SER A 144 0.05 -8.29 -32.14
CA SER A 144 1.07 -8.67 -33.13
C SER A 144 1.40 -10.18 -33.08
N ILE A 145 1.50 -10.80 -31.90
CA ILE A 145 1.76 -12.25 -31.73
C ILE A 145 0.63 -13.09 -32.31
N VAL A 146 -0.62 -12.69 -32.08
CA VAL A 146 -1.84 -13.38 -32.54
C VAL A 146 -2.06 -13.14 -34.03
N SER A 147 -1.90 -11.89 -34.51
CA SER A 147 -2.16 -11.51 -35.91
C SER A 147 -1.08 -12.01 -36.88
N CYS A 148 0.20 -12.06 -36.47
CA CYS A 148 1.27 -12.51 -37.36
C CYS A 148 1.37 -14.04 -37.53
N LYS A 149 0.67 -14.86 -36.71
CA LYS A 149 0.92 -16.32 -36.71
C LYS A 149 -0.25 -17.25 -36.96
N ARG A 150 -1.50 -17.06 -36.51
CA ARG A 150 -2.57 -18.07 -36.74
C ARG A 150 -3.99 -17.53 -36.58
N GLU A 151 -4.83 -17.72 -37.59
CA GLU A 151 -6.28 -17.45 -37.57
C GLU A 151 -7.10 -18.47 -36.74
N LEU A 152 -6.47 -19.37 -35.97
CA LEU A 152 -7.12 -20.52 -35.30
C LEU A 152 -6.66 -20.77 -33.85
N LEU A 153 -6.15 -19.75 -33.14
CA LEU A 153 -5.78 -19.90 -31.72
C LEU A 153 -7.01 -19.71 -30.82
N LEU A 154 -7.28 -20.70 -29.96
CA LEU A 154 -8.25 -20.55 -28.88
C LEU A 154 -7.75 -19.51 -27.85
N PRO A 155 -8.66 -18.75 -27.22
CA PRO A 155 -8.32 -17.69 -26.27
C PRO A 155 -7.45 -18.17 -25.08
N ASP A 156 -7.65 -19.41 -24.61
CA ASP A 156 -6.85 -20.01 -23.53
C ASP A 156 -5.36 -20.11 -23.89
N HIS A 157 -5.04 -20.52 -25.11
CA HIS A 157 -3.65 -20.63 -25.57
C HIS A 157 -2.99 -19.26 -25.75
N VAL A 158 -3.77 -18.23 -26.11
CA VAL A 158 -3.28 -16.85 -26.19
C VAL A 158 -2.89 -16.35 -24.80
N GLN A 159 -3.71 -16.58 -23.78
CA GLN A 159 -3.40 -16.19 -22.40
C GLN A 159 -2.11 -16.85 -21.89
N GLN A 160 -1.92 -18.15 -22.16
CA GLN A 160 -0.69 -18.87 -21.81
C GLN A 160 0.54 -18.32 -22.54
N LEU A 161 0.43 -18.01 -23.83
CA LEU A 161 1.51 -17.42 -24.62
C LEU A 161 1.90 -16.04 -24.12
N VAL A 162 0.94 -15.19 -23.76
CA VAL A 162 1.20 -13.86 -23.19
C VAL A 162 1.87 -13.97 -21.83
N PHE A 163 1.38 -14.87 -20.97
CA PHE A 163 1.99 -15.13 -19.68
C PHE A 163 3.46 -15.58 -19.82
N LEU A 164 3.73 -16.54 -20.70
CA LEU A 164 5.09 -17.00 -20.96
C LEU A 164 5.96 -15.91 -21.61
N HIS A 165 5.39 -15.05 -22.47
CA HIS A 165 6.14 -13.97 -23.12
C HIS A 165 6.59 -12.91 -22.11
N GLU A 166 5.69 -12.48 -21.21
CA GLU A 166 5.96 -11.41 -20.25
C GLU A 166 6.78 -11.87 -19.05
N ASN A 167 6.75 -13.16 -18.71
CA ASN A 167 7.54 -13.74 -17.62
C ASN A 167 8.85 -14.38 -18.09
N ARG A 168 9.28 -14.12 -19.33
CA ARG A 168 10.61 -14.52 -19.82
C ARG A 168 11.67 -13.57 -19.25
N HIS A 169 12.11 -13.87 -18.04
CA HIS A 169 13.40 -13.45 -17.50
C HIS A 169 14.40 -14.60 -17.57
#